data_AF-A0A1A9I5Y9-F1
#
_entry.id   AF-A0A1A9I5Y9-F1
#
_cell.length_a   1.000
_cell.length_b   1.000
_cell.length_c   1.000
_cell.angle_alpha   90.00
_cell.angle_beta   90.00
_cell.angle_gamma   90.00
#
_symmetry.space_group_name_H-M   'P 1'
#
loop_
_entity.id
_entity.type
_entity.pdbx_description
1 polymer ?
#
loop_
_entity_poly.entity_id
_entity_poly.type
_entity_poly.pdbx_seq_one_letter_code
_entity_poly.pdbx_strand_id
1 'polypeptide(L)'
;MKKTKPTTKTDPAPDMKWQAGPYKRLAQFHFILPNPFLLLCRLMEVTPETLLLDFMSNLGCESANRQSREAARQHLMEYFIAHGYGQQYYTEEQIRQVFKEMDAVGLLFPRHDDDMIDAYVLWREKHQRSWFKKWFQKPRRPAG
;
A
#
# COMPACT_ATOMS: atom_id res chain seq x y z
N MET A 1 9.60 -45.54 11.65
CA MET A 1 10.12 -44.21 11.29
C MET A 1 9.06 -43.47 10.48
N LYS A 2 8.39 -42.46 11.05
CA LYS A 2 7.41 -41.63 10.33
C LYS A 2 8.17 -40.57 9.53
N LYS A 3 8.10 -40.63 8.20
CA LYS A 3 8.65 -39.60 7.30
C LYS A 3 7.78 -38.35 7.40
N THR A 4 8.27 -37.30 8.05
CA THR A 4 7.71 -35.95 7.99
C THR A 4 7.97 -35.38 6.60
N LYS A 5 6.90 -35.10 5.82
CA LYS A 5 7.01 -34.38 4.55
C LYS A 5 7.37 -32.92 4.83
N PRO A 6 8.34 -32.31 4.10
CA PRO A 6 8.57 -30.89 4.21
C PRO A 6 7.39 -30.15 3.58
N THR A 7 6.70 -29.34 4.36
CA THR A 7 5.69 -28.39 3.88
C THR A 7 6.42 -27.22 3.23
N THR A 8 6.71 -27.32 1.94
CA THR A 8 7.05 -26.14 1.14
C THR A 8 5.81 -25.25 1.08
N LYS A 9 5.76 -24.24 1.95
CA LYS A 9 4.85 -23.10 1.80
C LYS A 9 5.26 -22.37 0.52
N THR A 10 4.75 -22.82 -0.62
CA THR A 10 4.83 -22.05 -1.86
C THR A 10 4.06 -20.76 -1.65
N ASP A 11 4.72 -19.65 -1.94
CA ASP A 11 4.06 -18.34 -1.90
C ASP A 11 2.82 -18.35 -2.80
N PRO A 12 1.75 -17.65 -2.41
CA PRO A 12 0.59 -17.50 -3.28
C PRO A 12 1.01 -16.87 -4.61
N ALA A 13 0.39 -17.34 -5.69
CA ALA A 13 0.63 -16.78 -7.02
C ALA A 13 0.34 -15.26 -7.03
N PRO A 14 1.11 -14.47 -7.78
CA PRO A 14 0.93 -13.02 -7.81
C PRO A 14 -0.43 -12.65 -8.41
N ASP A 15 -1.13 -11.71 -7.77
CA ASP A 15 -2.43 -11.21 -8.22
C ASP A 15 -2.33 -10.44 -9.54
N MET A 16 -1.20 -9.75 -9.73
CA MET A 16 -0.83 -9.06 -10.96
C MET A 16 0.55 -9.51 -11.40
N LYS A 17 0.77 -9.74 -12.71
CA LYS A 17 2.05 -10.26 -13.26
C LYS A 17 3.30 -9.46 -12.85
N TRP A 18 3.14 -8.17 -12.54
CA TRP A 18 4.24 -7.30 -12.11
C TRP A 18 4.64 -7.48 -10.64
N GLN A 19 3.83 -8.14 -9.80
CA GLN A 19 4.12 -8.40 -8.38
C GLN A 19 5.14 -9.54 -8.19
N ALA A 20 6.27 -9.44 -8.89
CA ALA A 20 7.38 -10.38 -8.87
C ALA A 20 8.70 -9.62 -8.67
N GLY A 21 9.76 -10.35 -8.30
CA GLY A 21 11.08 -9.77 -8.03
C GLY A 21 10.98 -8.62 -7.01
N PRO A 22 11.38 -7.38 -7.36
CA PRO A 22 11.36 -6.24 -6.43
C PRO A 22 9.96 -5.79 -6.01
N TYR A 23 8.90 -6.21 -6.71
CA TYR A 23 7.51 -5.84 -6.41
C TYR A 23 6.72 -6.99 -5.75
N LYS A 24 7.41 -8.03 -5.27
CA LYS A 24 6.77 -9.16 -4.62
C LYS A 24 6.03 -8.70 -3.35
N ARG A 25 4.76 -9.12 -3.22
CA ARG A 25 3.91 -8.75 -2.07
C ARG A 25 4.46 -9.28 -0.74
N LEU A 26 4.99 -10.50 -0.72
CA LEU A 26 5.70 -11.06 0.43
C LEU A 26 7.20 -10.78 0.28
N ALA A 27 7.69 -9.87 1.11
CA ALA A 27 9.07 -9.41 1.07
C ALA A 27 9.68 -9.39 2.48
N GLN A 28 10.99 -9.62 2.55
CA GLN A 28 11.80 -9.46 3.75
C GLN A 28 12.93 -8.48 3.42
N PHE A 29 13.05 -7.44 4.22
CA PHE A 29 14.08 -6.42 4.06
C PHE A 29 14.98 -6.38 5.29
N HIS A 30 16.28 -6.24 5.05
CA HIS A 30 17.27 -6.06 6.09
C HIS A 30 17.83 -4.65 5.98
N PHE A 31 17.63 -3.84 7.02
CA PHE A 31 18.07 -2.45 7.07
C PHE A 31 18.89 -2.19 8.32
N ILE A 32 19.89 -1.31 8.18
CA ILE A 32 20.49 -0.64 9.33
C ILE A 32 19.65 0.62 9.58
N LEU A 33 18.94 0.65 10.72
CA LEU A 33 18.11 1.79 11.07
C LEU A 33 18.99 2.97 11.52
N PRO A 34 18.77 4.20 11.03
CA PRO A 34 19.53 5.36 11.49
C PRO A 34 19.36 5.61 12.98
N ASN A 35 20.46 5.90 13.69
CA ASN A 35 20.41 6.18 15.13
C ASN A 35 19.40 7.29 15.51
N PRO A 36 19.29 8.44 14.80
CA PRO A 36 18.29 9.45 15.13
C PRO A 36 16.85 8.93 15.07
N PHE A 37 16.56 8.03 14.13
CA PHE A 37 15.25 7.39 14.03
C PHE A 37 14.98 6.47 15.23
N LEU A 38 15.97 5.69 15.66
CA LEU A 38 15.86 4.85 16.86
C LEU A 38 15.65 5.69 18.13
N LEU A 39 16.36 6.81 18.26
CA LEU A 39 16.20 7.73 19.38
C LEU A 39 14.78 8.30 19.43
N LEU A 40 14.23 8.72 18.28
CA LEU A 40 12.85 9.20 18.19
C LEU A 40 11.85 8.13 18.60
N CYS A 41 11.98 6.92 18.04
CA CYS A 41 11.14 5.76 18.38
C CYS A 41 11.16 5.49 19.89
N ARG A 42 12.35 5.49 20.50
CA ARG A 42 12.50 5.22 21.93
C ARG A 42 11.87 6.32 22.80
N LEU A 43 12.02 7.59 22.42
CA LEU A 43 11.46 8.72 23.16
C LEU A 43 9.92 8.75 23.12
N MET A 44 9.32 8.37 22.00
CA MET A 44 7.87 8.38 21.81
C MET A 44 7.19 7.05 22.21
N GLU A 45 7.96 6.09 22.73
CA GLU A 45 7.49 4.74 23.08
C GLU A 45 6.81 3.98 21.92
N VAL A 46 7.29 4.19 20.68
CA VAL A 46 6.80 3.50 19.48
C VAL A 46 7.92 2.65 18.89
N THR A 47 7.61 1.40 18.50
CA THR A 47 8.62 0.55 17.86
C THR A 47 8.86 0.97 16.40
N PRO A 48 10.08 0.80 15.86
CA PRO A 48 10.36 1.02 14.44
C PRO A 48 9.42 0.25 13.51
N GLU A 49 9.08 -0.99 13.86
CA GLU A 49 8.16 -1.83 13.09
C GLU A 49 6.78 -1.22 13.02
N THR A 50 6.20 -0.81 14.16
CA THR A 50 4.90 -0.14 14.20
C THR A 50 4.87 1.11 13.31
N LEU A 51 5.90 1.96 13.41
CA LEU A 51 5.97 3.19 12.63
C LEU A 51 6.06 2.90 11.12
N LEU A 52 6.87 1.92 10.71
CA LEU A 52 7.01 1.53 9.31
C LEU A 52 5.71 0.90 8.76
N LEU A 53 5.04 0.06 9.54
CA LEU A 53 3.75 -0.52 9.17
C LEU A 53 2.68 0.55 9.03
N ASP A 54 2.56 1.46 10.00
CA ASP A 54 1.60 2.56 9.94
C ASP A 54 1.90 3.51 8.77
N PHE A 55 3.17 3.80 8.50
CA PHE A 55 3.57 4.58 7.32
C PHE A 55 3.07 3.91 6.03
N MET A 56 3.35 2.62 5.84
CA MET A 56 2.93 1.88 4.64
C MET A 56 1.41 1.77 4.51
N SER A 57 0.70 1.44 5.60
CA SER A 57 -0.76 1.33 5.63
C SER A 57 -1.44 2.68 5.38
N ASN A 58 -0.94 3.77 5.96
CA ASN A 58 -1.49 5.10 5.74
C ASN A 58 -1.22 5.58 4.30
N LEU A 59 0.03 5.47 3.82
CA LEU A 59 0.38 5.87 2.45
C LEU A 59 -0.38 5.04 1.40
N GLY A 60 -0.57 3.74 1.65
CA GLY A 60 -1.34 2.84 0.79
C GLY A 60 -2.87 2.98 0.90
N CYS A 61 -3.36 3.94 1.70
CA CYS A 61 -4.78 4.18 1.96
C CYS A 61 -5.56 2.94 2.42
N GLU A 62 -4.96 2.13 3.30
CA GLU A 62 -5.62 0.93 3.83
C GLU A 62 -6.92 1.29 4.59
N SER A 63 -7.98 0.50 4.40
CA SER A 63 -9.35 0.86 4.79
C SER A 63 -9.63 0.80 6.30
N ALA A 64 -8.82 0.10 7.09
CA ALA A 64 -9.00 -0.02 8.53
C ALA A 64 -8.70 1.31 9.26
N ASN A 65 -9.50 1.64 10.28
CA ASN A 65 -9.31 2.81 11.17
C ASN A 65 -9.23 4.16 10.45
N ARG A 66 -10.11 4.38 9.46
CA ARG A 66 -10.10 5.56 8.57
C ARG A 66 -10.17 6.91 9.28
N GLN A 67 -11.09 7.07 10.24
CA GLN A 67 -11.37 8.38 10.87
C GLN A 67 -10.17 8.93 11.65
N SER A 68 -9.38 8.06 12.29
CA SER A 68 -8.19 8.50 13.04
C SER A 68 -6.97 8.75 12.15
N ARG A 69 -7.02 8.39 10.86
CA ARG A 69 -5.86 8.35 9.96
C ARG A 69 -5.91 9.39 8.83
N GLU A 70 -7.01 10.10 8.66
CA GLU A 70 -7.19 11.05 7.54
C GLU A 70 -6.10 12.14 7.48
N ALA A 71 -5.83 12.82 8.61
CA ALA A 71 -4.81 13.85 8.67
C ALA A 71 -3.40 13.29 8.37
N ALA A 72 -3.08 12.11 8.91
CA ALA A 72 -1.80 11.45 8.65
C ALA A 72 -1.62 11.13 7.16
N ARG A 73 -2.67 10.65 6.47
CA ARG A 73 -2.62 10.38 5.03
C ARG A 73 -2.36 11.64 4.21
N GLN A 74 -3.00 12.76 4.58
CA GLN A 74 -2.76 14.02 3.90
C GLN A 74 -1.27 14.41 4.00
N HIS A 75 -0.69 14.37 5.21
CA HIS A 75 0.73 14.68 5.40
C HIS A 75 1.66 13.74 4.63
N LEU A 76 1.34 12.45 4.57
CA LEU A 76 2.13 11.48 3.81
C LEU A 76 2.03 11.70 2.30
N MET A 77 0.88 12.11 1.77
CA MET A 77 0.74 12.51 0.37
C MET A 77 1.57 13.75 0.07
N GLU A 78 1.53 14.78 0.92
CA GLU A 78 2.37 15.97 0.74
C GLU A 78 3.85 15.63 0.79
N TYR A 79 4.27 14.77 1.72
CA TYR A 79 5.64 14.25 1.77
C TYR A 79 6.03 13.51 0.49
N PHE A 80 5.15 12.66 -0.03
CA PHE A 80 5.36 11.90 -1.26
C PHE A 80 5.60 12.82 -2.47
N ILE A 81 4.81 13.90 -2.57
CA ILE A 81 4.93 14.92 -3.60
C ILE A 81 6.21 15.73 -3.42
N ALA A 82 6.48 16.22 -2.20
CA ALA A 82 7.65 17.03 -1.90
C ALA A 82 8.97 16.28 -2.14
N HIS A 83 8.99 14.96 -1.95
CA HIS A 83 10.15 14.12 -2.24
C HIS A 83 10.36 13.86 -3.74
N GLY A 84 9.38 14.20 -4.59
CA GLY A 84 9.47 14.03 -6.04
C GLY A 84 9.15 12.64 -6.56
N TYR A 85 8.53 11.77 -5.75
CA TYR A 85 8.21 10.41 -6.19
C TYR A 85 7.20 10.42 -7.35
N GLY A 86 7.54 9.73 -8.43
CA GLY A 86 6.67 9.57 -9.59
C GLY A 86 6.51 10.80 -10.48
N GLN A 87 7.16 11.94 -10.17
CA GLN A 87 7.05 13.18 -10.93
C GLN A 87 7.55 13.08 -12.38
N GLN A 88 8.43 12.11 -12.68
CA GLN A 88 8.82 11.78 -14.05
C GLN A 88 7.67 11.21 -14.91
N TYR A 89 6.54 10.84 -14.31
CA TYR A 89 5.38 10.25 -14.98
C TYR A 89 4.09 11.04 -14.79
N TYR A 90 3.96 11.83 -13.73
CA TYR A 90 2.72 12.48 -13.35
C TYR A 90 2.98 13.89 -12.82
N THR A 91 2.05 14.82 -13.08
CA THR A 91 2.05 16.12 -12.39
C THR A 91 1.61 15.95 -10.93
N GLU A 92 1.86 16.95 -10.09
CA GLU A 92 1.42 16.91 -8.69
C GLU A 92 -0.10 16.72 -8.57
N GLU A 93 -0.90 17.39 -9.40
CA GLU A 93 -2.36 17.25 -9.41
C GLU A 93 -2.78 15.82 -9.78
N GLN A 94 -2.04 15.19 -10.70
CA GLN A 94 -2.28 13.80 -11.06
C GLN A 94 -1.92 12.86 -9.93
N ILE A 95 -0.82 13.10 -9.20
CA ILE A 95 -0.45 12.33 -8.01
C ILE A 95 -1.53 12.47 -6.93
N ARG A 96 -2.00 13.69 -6.65
CA ARG A 96 -3.11 13.93 -5.72
C ARG A 96 -4.36 13.15 -6.12
N GLN A 97 -4.66 13.11 -7.41
CA GLN A 97 -5.78 12.35 -7.94
C GLN A 97 -5.58 10.82 -7.81
N VAL A 98 -4.36 10.30 -7.99
CA VAL A 98 -4.02 8.89 -7.73
C VAL A 98 -4.36 8.52 -6.28
N PHE A 99 -3.90 9.32 -5.32
CA PHE A 99 -4.20 9.10 -3.90
C PHE A 99 -5.70 9.22 -3.59
N LYS A 100 -6.37 10.25 -4.13
CA LYS A 100 -7.81 10.45 -3.93
C LYS A 100 -8.64 9.27 -4.43
N GLU A 101 -8.34 8.75 -5.61
CA GLU A 101 -9.04 7.58 -6.16
C GLU A 101 -8.79 6.32 -5.33
N MET A 102 -7.56 6.13 -4.85
CA MET A 102 -7.20 5.00 -4.00
C MET A 102 -7.90 5.05 -2.64
N ASP A 103 -7.96 6.24 -2.01
CA ASP A 103 -8.63 6.44 -0.74
C ASP A 103 -10.16 6.32 -0.83
N ALA A 104 -10.76 6.68 -1.97
CA ALA A 104 -12.20 6.53 -2.20
C ALA A 104 -12.66 5.07 -2.14
N VAL A 105 -11.81 4.10 -2.49
CA VAL A 105 -12.12 2.67 -2.38
C VAL A 105 -12.39 2.29 -0.92
N GLY A 106 -11.60 2.82 0.00
CA GLY A 106 -11.77 2.58 1.43
C GLY A 106 -13.05 3.19 2.02
N LEU A 107 -13.73 4.13 1.34
CA LEU A 107 -15.02 4.66 1.79
C LEU A 107 -16.13 3.61 1.68
N LEU A 108 -15.95 2.63 0.80
CA LEU A 108 -16.95 1.62 0.48
C LEU A 108 -16.84 0.38 1.38
N PHE A 109 -15.97 0.40 2.39
CA PHE A 109 -15.76 -0.75 3.28
C PHE A 109 -17.00 -1.01 4.15
N PRO A 110 -17.59 -2.23 4.08
CA PRO A 110 -18.74 -2.60 4.91
C PRO A 110 -18.29 -2.90 6.35
N ARG A 111 -18.95 -2.32 7.34
CA ARG A 111 -18.50 -2.39 8.75
C ARG A 111 -19.17 -3.47 9.60
N HIS A 112 -20.30 -4.04 9.15
CA HIS A 112 -21.19 -4.84 10.01
C HIS A 112 -21.82 -6.06 9.31
N ASP A 113 -21.26 -6.50 8.19
CA ASP A 113 -21.81 -7.60 7.40
C ASP A 113 -20.67 -8.39 6.77
N ASP A 114 -20.44 -9.61 7.26
CA ASP A 114 -19.33 -10.47 6.85
C ASP A 114 -19.44 -10.90 5.38
N ASP A 115 -20.66 -11.17 4.90
CA ASP A 115 -20.89 -11.52 3.48
C ASP A 115 -20.59 -10.31 2.57
N MET A 116 -20.95 -9.10 3.02
CA MET A 116 -20.54 -7.88 2.34
C MET A 116 -19.04 -7.63 2.42
N ILE A 117 -18.36 -7.98 3.52
CA ILE A 117 -16.90 -7.87 3.64
C ILE A 117 -16.24 -8.77 2.58
N ASP A 118 -16.66 -10.01 2.44
CA ASP A 118 -16.12 -10.93 1.43
C ASP A 118 -16.39 -10.41 0.00
N ALA A 119 -17.62 -9.97 -0.26
CA ALA A 119 -17.97 -9.35 -1.54
C ALA A 119 -17.13 -8.09 -1.84
N TYR A 120 -16.90 -7.26 -0.82
CA TYR A 120 -16.07 -6.07 -0.91
C TYR A 120 -14.61 -6.42 -1.19
N VAL A 121 -14.05 -7.45 -0.55
CA VAL A 121 -12.67 -7.89 -0.80
C VAL A 121 -12.49 -8.28 -2.27
N LEU A 122 -13.39 -9.11 -2.80
CA LEU A 122 -13.36 -9.53 -4.21
C LEU A 122 -13.54 -8.34 -5.18
N TRP A 123 -14.49 -7.45 -4.88
CA TRP A 123 -14.71 -6.25 -5.67
C TRP A 123 -13.49 -5.32 -5.65
N ARG A 124 -12.89 -5.10 -4.47
CA ARG A 124 -11.71 -4.25 -4.26
C ARG A 124 -10.53 -4.74 -5.08
N GLU A 125 -10.26 -6.04 -5.08
CA GLU A 125 -9.18 -6.63 -5.88
C GLU A 125 -9.37 -6.34 -7.39
N LYS A 126 -10.58 -6.57 -7.91
CA LYS A 126 -10.91 -6.25 -9.30
C LYS A 126 -10.80 -4.75 -9.61
N HIS A 127 -11.26 -3.91 -8.69
CA HIS A 127 -11.15 -2.47 -8.80
C HIS A 127 -9.69 -2.02 -8.84
N GLN A 128 -8.86 -2.48 -7.91
CA GLN A 128 -7.44 -2.14 -7.82
C GLN A 128 -6.66 -2.55 -9.06
N ARG A 129 -6.95 -3.71 -9.66
CA ARG A 129 -6.38 -4.11 -10.96
C ARG A 129 -6.74 -3.12 -12.08
N SER A 130 -8.00 -2.71 -12.15
CA SER A 130 -8.49 -1.78 -13.18
C SER A 130 -7.92 -0.37 -12.98
N TRP A 131 -7.89 0.10 -11.73
CA TRP A 131 -7.28 1.35 -11.31
C TRP A 131 -5.79 1.40 -11.65
N PHE A 132 -5.03 0.35 -11.32
CA PHE A 132 -3.62 0.26 -11.66
C PHE A 132 -3.40 0.35 -13.18
N LYS A 133 -4.17 -0.42 -13.96
CA LYS A 133 -4.07 -0.39 -15.43
C LYS A 133 -4.32 1.01 -15.99
N LYS A 134 -5.35 1.71 -15.49
CA LYS A 134 -5.67 3.09 -15.90
C LYS A 134 -4.47 4.01 -15.70
N TRP A 135 -3.92 4.04 -14.48
CA TRP A 135 -2.83 4.96 -14.14
C TRP A 135 -1.52 4.57 -14.82
N PHE A 136 -1.15 3.29 -14.77
CA PHE A 136 0.07 2.79 -15.41
C PHE A 136 0.13 3.08 -16.92
N GLN A 137 -1.01 2.99 -17.62
CA GLN A 137 -1.06 3.28 -19.05
C GLN A 137 -1.05 4.78 -19.37
N LYS A 138 -1.52 5.65 -18.47
CA LYS A 138 -1.72 7.08 -18.74
C LYS A 138 -0.47 7.79 -19.30
N PRO A 139 0.73 7.70 -18.69
CA PRO A 139 1.94 8.36 -19.22
C PRO A 139 2.56 7.61 -20.41
N ARG A 140 2.06 6.42 -20.74
CA ARG A 140 2.59 5.53 -21.80
C ARG A 140 1.73 5.54 -23.06
N ARG A 141 0.63 6.29 -23.07
CA ARG A 141 -0.16 6.50 -24.28
C ARG A 141 0.60 7.46 -25.19
N PRO A 142 0.76 7.16 -26.48
CA PRO A 142 1.26 8.13 -27.43
C PRO A 142 0.41 9.40 -27.33
N ALA A 143 1.02 10.57 -27.47
CA ALA A 143 0.27 11.79 -27.72
C ALA A 143 -0.56 11.54 -28.99
N GLY A 144 -1.88 11.49 -28.83
CA GLY A 144 -2.82 11.34 -29.95
C GLY A 144 -2.90 12.60 -30.77
#